data_AF-A0A9X1M8C3-F1
#
_entry.id   AF-A0A9X1M8C3-F1
#
_cell.length_a   1.000
_cell.length_b   1.000
_cell.length_c   1.000
_cell.angle_alpha   90.00
_cell.angle_beta   90.00
_cell.angle_gamma   90.00
#
_symmetry.space_group_name_H-M   'P 1'
#
loop_
_entity.id
_entity.type
_entity.pdbx_description
1 polymer ?
#
loop_
_entity_poly.entity_id
_entity_poly.type
_entity_poly.pdbx_seq_one_letter_code
_entity_poly.pdbx_strand_id
1 'polypeptide(L)'
;MQSIRNGKTPSPSSTPGRGVSRKMGNIGITVMLIVFLVAVVFAANQNDVIGWLVVIVSLGWLCLATFVVFSVRGAARKATAKLADATAGLRPAGAPGVSVVDEGTIVRDRKLDHSFKIIQVQSKVIRENLDTDREMVDRALETIEITAHNARGMIKKEDGGPVEGTVVD
;
A
#
# COMPACT_ATOMS: atom_id res chain seq x y z
N MET A 1 20.15 -47.17 -33.85
CA MET A 1 21.17 -46.17 -33.48
C MET A 1 20.95 -44.92 -34.30
N GLN A 2 20.46 -43.84 -33.70
CA GLN A 2 20.51 -42.48 -34.25
C GLN A 2 20.28 -41.50 -33.09
N SER A 3 21.31 -40.72 -32.77
CA SER A 3 21.33 -39.71 -31.71
C SER A 3 20.81 -38.38 -32.22
N ILE A 4 19.96 -37.68 -31.46
CA ILE A 4 19.72 -36.24 -31.67
C ILE A 4 19.73 -35.48 -30.34
N ARG A 5 20.85 -34.76 -30.18
CA ARG A 5 21.07 -33.41 -29.63
C ARG A 5 20.35 -32.95 -28.36
N ASN A 6 21.19 -32.83 -27.34
CA ASN A 6 21.11 -31.97 -26.16
C ASN A 6 20.72 -30.52 -26.52
N GLY A 7 19.51 -30.10 -26.15
CA GLY A 7 19.02 -28.72 -26.24
C GLY A 7 19.23 -28.00 -24.91
N LYS A 8 20.04 -26.95 -24.92
CA LYS A 8 20.33 -26.08 -23.77
C LYS A 8 19.12 -25.17 -23.54
N THR A 9 18.45 -25.32 -22.40
CA THR A 9 17.35 -24.44 -21.99
C THR A 9 17.89 -23.06 -21.56
N PRO A 10 17.29 -21.94 -22.02
CA PRO A 10 17.67 -20.62 -21.56
C PRO A 10 17.14 -20.38 -20.13
N SER A 11 18.02 -19.88 -19.26
CA SER A 11 17.68 -19.44 -17.90
C SER A 11 16.81 -18.18 -17.94
N PRO A 12 15.71 -18.09 -17.17
CA PRO A 12 15.00 -16.83 -16.99
C PRO A 12 15.73 -15.96 -15.96
N SER A 13 16.45 -14.95 -16.44
CA SER A 13 16.88 -13.82 -15.62
C SER A 13 15.67 -12.95 -15.26
N SER A 14 15.07 -13.18 -14.10
CA SER A 14 14.14 -12.23 -13.49
C SER A 14 14.86 -11.49 -12.38
N THR A 15 15.15 -10.21 -12.62
CA THR A 15 15.48 -9.27 -11.55
C THR A 15 14.15 -8.79 -10.97
N PRO A 16 13.81 -9.13 -9.72
CA PRO A 16 12.65 -8.53 -9.07
C PRO A 16 13.01 -7.10 -8.69
N GLY A 17 12.22 -6.15 -9.18
CA GLY A 17 12.25 -4.75 -8.77
C GLY A 17 12.24 -4.66 -7.24
N ARG A 18 13.34 -4.14 -6.72
CA ARG A 18 13.65 -3.96 -5.30
C ARG A 18 12.53 -3.22 -4.60
N GLY A 19 11.67 -3.97 -3.90
CA GLY A 19 10.76 -3.43 -2.91
C GLY A 19 11.57 -2.62 -1.91
N VAL A 20 11.38 -1.30 -1.91
CA VAL A 20 11.96 -0.40 -0.92
C VAL A 20 11.28 -0.72 0.39
N SER A 21 11.85 -1.71 1.08
CA SER A 21 11.49 -2.09 2.45
C SER A 21 11.50 -0.82 3.30
N ARG A 22 10.46 -0.62 4.11
CA ARG A 22 10.29 0.50 5.07
C ARG A 22 11.56 0.84 5.86
N LYS A 23 12.49 -0.12 6.03
CA LYS A 23 13.80 0.09 6.67
C LYS A 23 14.75 1.00 5.86
N MET A 24 14.69 0.99 4.54
CA MET A 24 15.54 1.82 3.67
C MET A 24 15.11 3.30 3.67
N GLY A 25 13.79 3.56 3.80
CA GLY A 25 13.26 4.91 3.94
C GLY A 25 13.77 5.61 5.21
N ASN A 26 13.85 4.88 6.33
CA ASN A 26 14.33 5.44 7.60
C ASN A 26 15.83 5.79 7.57
N ILE A 27 16.65 4.97 6.90
CA ILE A 27 18.10 5.23 6.81
C ILE A 27 18.36 6.50 5.99
N GLY A 28 17.66 6.68 4.86
CA GLY A 28 17.80 7.88 4.03
C GLY A 28 17.44 9.17 4.78
N ILE A 29 16.35 9.14 5.57
CA ILE A 29 15.92 10.29 6.39
C ILE A 29 16.95 10.61 7.47
N THR A 30 17.48 9.61 8.19
CA THR A 30 18.50 9.83 9.22
C THR A 30 19.78 10.44 8.65
N VAL A 31 20.24 9.98 7.49
CA VAL A 31 21.42 10.52 6.82
C VAL A 31 21.19 11.98 6.38
N MET A 32 20.04 12.29 5.80
CA MET A 32 19.67 13.67 5.43
C MET A 32 19.62 14.60 6.65
N LEU A 33 19.09 14.13 7.79
CA LEU A 33 19.08 14.90 9.04
C LEU A 33 20.49 15.19 9.58
N ILE A 34 21.40 14.22 9.51
CA ILE A 34 22.80 14.41 9.92
C ILE A 34 23.49 15.42 9.01
N VAL A 35 23.34 15.31 7.69
CA VAL A 35 23.91 16.27 6.74
C VAL A 35 23.39 17.69 6.98
N PHE A 36 22.09 17.82 7.25
CA PHE A 36 21.47 19.09 7.58
C PHE A 36 22.03 19.70 8.88
N LEU A 37 22.15 18.90 9.95
CA LEU A 37 22.75 19.34 11.21
C LEU A 37 24.20 19.81 11.01
N VAL A 38 24.99 19.08 10.22
CA VAL A 38 26.36 19.47 9.89
C VAL A 38 26.37 20.80 9.14
N ALA A 39 25.52 20.98 8.12
CA ALA A 39 25.43 22.26 7.39
C ALA A 39 25.06 23.44 8.29
N VAL A 40 24.14 23.23 9.23
CA VAL A 40 23.73 24.21 10.23
C VAL A 40 24.89 24.60 11.15
N VAL A 41 25.66 23.62 11.66
CA VAL A 41 26.82 23.86 12.53
C VAL A 41 27.93 24.58 11.78
N PHE A 42 28.21 24.22 10.52
CA PHE A 42 29.19 24.90 9.69
C PHE A 42 28.78 26.35 9.37
N ALA A 43 27.49 26.60 9.11
CA ALA A 43 26.97 27.94 8.92
C ALA A 43 27.06 28.79 10.21
N ALA A 44 26.79 28.20 11.37
CA ALA A 44 26.90 28.88 12.66
C ALA A 44 28.35 29.21 13.05
N ASN A 45 29.30 28.33 12.69
CA ASN A 45 30.71 28.47 13.06
C ASN A 45 31.44 29.62 12.33
N GLN A 46 30.89 30.13 11.21
CA GLN A 46 31.46 31.30 10.53
C GLN A 46 31.03 32.66 11.12
N ASN A 47 30.31 32.68 12.25
CA ASN A 47 29.79 33.90 12.89
C ASN A 47 29.04 34.83 11.92
N ASP A 48 28.39 34.24 10.90
CA ASP A 48 27.57 34.94 9.92
C ASP A 48 26.10 34.96 10.40
N VAL A 49 25.48 36.13 10.35
CA VAL A 49 24.07 36.35 10.72
C VAL A 49 23.15 35.41 9.93
N ILE A 50 23.52 35.12 8.68
CA ILE A 50 22.78 34.20 7.81
C ILE A 50 22.82 32.77 8.39
N GLY A 51 23.95 32.33 8.93
CA GLY A 51 24.09 31.01 9.55
C GLY A 51 23.22 30.85 10.79
N TRP A 52 23.18 31.86 11.65
CA TRP A 52 22.31 31.86 12.84
C TRP A 52 20.82 31.86 12.48
N LEU A 53 20.41 32.56 11.42
CA LEU A 53 19.04 32.49 10.91
C LEU A 53 18.68 31.07 10.44
N VAL A 54 19.57 30.43 9.70
CA VAL A 54 19.37 29.06 9.24
C VAL A 54 19.25 28.11 10.44
N VAL A 55 20.10 28.24 11.47
CA VAL A 55 20.02 27.44 12.72
C VAL A 55 18.64 27.58 13.38
N ILE A 56 18.17 28.81 13.59
CA ILE A 56 16.92 29.08 14.31
C ILE A 56 15.71 28.55 13.52
N VAL A 57 15.65 28.81 12.22
CA VAL A 57 14.56 28.35 11.35
C VAL A 57 14.54 26.82 11.30
N SER A 58 15.71 26.21 11.15
CA SER A 58 15.89 24.76 11.14
C SER A 58 15.44 24.10 12.44
N LEU A 59 15.82 24.68 13.58
CA LEU A 59 15.42 24.21 14.90
C LEU A 59 13.91 24.33 15.10
N GLY A 60 13.31 25.44 14.65
CA GLY A 60 11.85 25.64 14.67
C GLY A 60 11.10 24.56 13.88
N TRP A 61 11.56 24.25 12.67
CA TRP A 61 10.97 23.18 11.85
C TRP A 61 11.15 21.79 12.47
N LEU A 62 12.29 21.51 13.09
CA LEU A 62 12.53 20.24 13.78
C LEU A 62 11.60 20.08 14.99
N CYS A 63 11.43 21.14 15.80
CA CYS A 63 10.49 21.17 16.91
C CYS A 63 9.04 20.98 16.44
N LEU A 64 8.64 21.63 15.35
CA LEU A 64 7.30 21.45 14.76
C LEU A 64 7.09 20.02 14.29
N ALA A 65 8.03 19.47 13.52
CA ALA A 65 7.94 18.11 12.98
C ALA A 65 7.88 17.06 14.11
N THR A 66 8.74 17.19 15.13
CA THR A 66 8.71 16.30 16.30
C THR A 66 7.39 16.42 17.05
N PHE A 67 6.90 17.64 17.30
CA PHE A 67 5.60 17.87 17.93
C PHE A 67 4.46 17.20 17.17
N VAL A 68 4.42 17.32 15.83
CA VAL A 68 3.41 16.65 14.99
C VAL A 68 3.52 15.14 15.09
N VAL A 69 4.73 14.57 14.98
CA VAL A 69 4.93 13.12 15.07
C VAL A 69 4.51 12.59 16.45
N PHE A 70 4.88 13.26 17.53
CA PHE A 70 4.48 12.87 18.88
C PHE A 70 2.98 13.04 19.11
N SER A 71 2.37 14.11 18.58
CA SER A 71 0.93 14.36 18.67
C SER A 71 0.12 13.30 17.93
N VAL A 72 0.51 12.97 16.69
CA VAL A 72 -0.13 11.91 15.89
C VAL A 72 0.08 10.54 16.53
N ARG A 73 1.29 10.23 16.99
CA ARG A 73 1.59 8.96 17.67
C ARG A 73 0.85 8.83 19.01
N GLY A 74 0.64 9.92 19.72
CA GLY A 74 -0.19 9.98 20.93
C GLY A 74 -1.67 9.81 20.63
N ALA A 75 -2.18 10.48 19.58
CA ALA A 75 -3.57 10.39 19.15
C ALA A 75 -3.90 8.98 18.61
N ALA A 76 -3.01 8.38 17.83
CA ALA A 76 -3.18 7.01 17.32
C ALA A 76 -3.28 5.99 18.47
N ARG A 77 -2.40 6.09 19.47
CA ARG A 77 -2.46 5.20 20.65
C ARG A 77 -3.76 5.36 21.44
N LYS A 78 -4.25 6.59 21.61
CA LYS A 78 -5.52 6.86 22.30
C LYS A 78 -6.73 6.44 21.48
N ALA A 79 -6.69 6.58 20.16
CA ALA A 79 -7.74 6.11 19.26
C ALA A 79 -7.82 4.59 19.23
N THR A 80 -6.70 3.88 19.21
CA THR A 80 -6.66 2.41 19.33
C THR A 80 -7.21 1.95 20.69
N ALA A 81 -6.88 2.64 21.79
CA ALA A 81 -7.44 2.32 23.10
C ALA A 81 -8.96 2.55 23.14
N LYS A 82 -9.46 3.68 22.62
CA LYS A 82 -10.90 3.97 22.57
C LYS A 82 -11.68 3.05 21.63
N LEU A 83 -11.07 2.61 20.54
CA LEU A 83 -11.64 1.57 19.67
C LEU A 83 -11.65 0.21 20.35
N ALA A 84 -10.61 -0.14 21.12
CA ALA A 84 -10.58 -1.37 21.90
C ALA A 84 -11.69 -1.37 22.98
N ASP A 85 -11.89 -0.25 23.67
CA ASP A 85 -12.95 -0.09 24.68
C ASP A 85 -14.37 -0.10 24.05
N ALA A 86 -14.57 0.59 22.91
CA ALA A 86 -15.85 0.59 22.19
C ALA A 86 -16.17 -0.80 21.58
N THR A 87 -15.15 -1.51 21.10
CA THR A 87 -15.31 -2.89 20.60
C THR A 87 -15.56 -3.86 21.75
N ALA A 88 -15.06 -3.59 22.97
CA ALA A 88 -15.38 -4.38 24.15
C ALA A 88 -16.86 -4.25 24.56
N GLY A 89 -17.47 -3.06 24.39
CA GLY A 89 -18.88 -2.82 24.68
C GLY A 89 -19.88 -3.37 23.64
N LEU A 90 -19.42 -3.65 22.42
CA LEU A 90 -20.22 -4.24 21.33
C LEU A 90 -20.04 -5.76 21.19
N ARG A 91 -19.29 -6.41 22.09
CA ARG A 91 -19.05 -7.86 22.04
C ARG A 91 -20.22 -8.62 22.68
N PRO A 92 -20.86 -9.56 21.95
CA PRO A 92 -21.63 -10.61 22.58
C PRO A 92 -20.68 -11.44 23.46
N ALA A 93 -21.18 -11.91 24.61
CA ALA A 93 -20.41 -12.77 25.51
C ALA A 93 -19.92 -14.02 24.76
N GLY A 94 -18.64 -14.09 24.38
CA GLY A 94 -18.03 -15.33 23.86
C GLY A 94 -16.89 -15.23 22.83
N ALA A 95 -16.61 -14.10 22.17
CA ALA A 95 -15.62 -14.09 21.08
C ALA A 95 -14.22 -13.57 21.48
N PRO A 96 -13.11 -14.30 21.25
CA PRO A 96 -11.74 -13.88 21.57
C PRO A 96 -11.09 -13.06 20.44
N GLY A 97 -11.00 -11.74 20.62
CA GLY A 97 -9.78 -10.93 20.59
C GLY A 97 -8.63 -11.27 19.64
N VAL A 98 -8.89 -11.39 18.33
CA VAL A 98 -7.93 -11.11 17.25
C VAL A 98 -8.78 -10.53 16.11
N SER A 99 -8.46 -9.37 15.54
CA SER A 99 -8.94 -9.05 14.19
C SER A 99 -8.20 -10.00 13.26
N VAL A 100 -8.65 -11.25 13.20
CA VAL A 100 -8.20 -12.19 12.20
C VAL A 100 -8.68 -11.54 10.93
N VAL A 101 -7.77 -10.92 10.17
CA VAL A 101 -8.12 -10.53 8.82
C VAL A 101 -8.47 -11.84 8.16
N ASP A 102 -9.77 -12.05 7.96
CA ASP A 102 -10.30 -13.29 7.43
C ASP A 102 -9.57 -13.56 6.11
N GLU A 103 -9.09 -14.79 5.92
CA GLU A 103 -8.39 -15.17 4.69
C GLU A 103 -9.28 -14.88 3.46
N GLY A 104 -10.60 -15.00 3.62
CA GLY A 104 -11.59 -14.59 2.63
C GLY A 104 -11.53 -13.10 2.27
N THR A 105 -11.24 -12.22 3.23
CA THR A 105 -11.05 -10.78 3.00
C THR A 105 -9.75 -10.50 2.25
N ILE A 106 -8.63 -11.12 2.62
CA ILE A 106 -7.35 -10.96 1.90
C ILE A 106 -7.48 -11.44 0.44
N VAL A 107 -8.10 -12.60 0.24
CA VAL A 107 -8.32 -13.17 -1.09
C VAL A 107 -9.26 -12.28 -1.91
N ARG A 108 -10.32 -11.74 -1.30
CA ARG A 108 -11.23 -10.78 -1.94
C ARG A 108 -10.49 -9.52 -2.37
N ASP A 109 -9.70 -8.92 -1.49
CA ASP A 109 -8.96 -7.69 -1.78
C ASP A 109 -7.96 -7.90 -2.92
N ARG A 110 -7.28 -9.05 -2.95
CA ARG A 110 -6.39 -9.42 -4.04
C ARG A 110 -7.13 -9.59 -5.38
N LYS A 111 -8.33 -10.17 -5.37
CA LYS A 111 -9.17 -10.30 -6.58
C LYS A 111 -9.70 -8.95 -7.05
N LEU A 112 -10.04 -8.05 -6.13
CA LEU A 112 -10.46 -6.68 -6.44
C LEU A 112 -9.30 -5.88 -7.07
N ASP A 113 -8.11 -5.93 -6.49
CA ASP A 113 -6.91 -5.30 -7.06
C ASP A 113 -6.64 -5.79 -8.49
N HIS A 114 -6.73 -7.10 -8.72
CA HIS A 114 -6.58 -7.66 -10.06
C HIS A 114 -7.67 -7.16 -11.03
N SER A 115 -8.92 -7.07 -10.57
CA SER A 115 -10.04 -6.57 -11.37
C SER A 115 -9.82 -5.11 -11.79
N PHE A 116 -9.31 -4.26 -10.88
CA PHE A 116 -8.97 -2.87 -11.20
C PHE A 116 -7.81 -2.75 -12.19
N LYS A 117 -6.79 -3.62 -12.11
CA LYS A 117 -5.70 -3.66 -13.09
C LYS A 117 -6.19 -4.01 -14.50
N ILE A 118 -7.13 -4.94 -14.63
CA ILE A 118 -7.74 -5.25 -15.94
C ILE A 118 -8.43 -4.01 -16.50
N ILE A 119 -9.24 -3.30 -15.70
CA ILE A 119 -9.92 -2.07 -16.14
C ILE A 119 -8.91 -1.01 -16.59
N GLN A 120 -7.79 -0.87 -15.89
CA GLN A 120 -6.72 0.06 -16.28
C GLN A 120 -6.12 -0.30 -17.64
N VAL A 121 -5.78 -1.57 -17.87
CA VAL A 121 -5.26 -2.02 -19.17
C VAL A 121 -6.28 -1.78 -20.28
N GLN A 122 -7.55 -2.12 -20.06
CA GLN A 122 -8.59 -1.91 -21.07
C GLN A 122 -8.87 -0.43 -21.33
N SER A 123 -8.81 0.44 -20.31
CA SER A 123 -8.91 1.89 -20.49
C SER A 123 -7.80 2.45 -21.38
N LYS A 124 -6.60 1.85 -21.32
CA LYS A 124 -5.49 2.20 -22.20
C LYS A 124 -5.75 1.72 -23.63
N VAL A 125 -6.22 0.49 -23.81
CA VAL A 125 -6.61 -0.05 -25.13
C VAL A 125 -7.66 0.84 -25.80
N ILE A 126 -8.67 1.30 -25.06
CA ILE A 126 -9.71 2.21 -25.58
C ILE A 126 -9.07 3.52 -26.08
N ARG A 127 -8.17 4.12 -25.28
CA ARG A 127 -7.49 5.37 -25.67
C ARG A 127 -6.63 5.21 -26.92
N GLU A 128 -5.98 4.05 -27.08
CA GLU A 128 -5.11 3.77 -28.22
C GLU A 128 -5.90 3.47 -29.51
N ASN A 129 -7.14 2.98 -29.40
CA ASN A 129 -7.92 2.51 -30.55
C ASN A 129 -9.15 3.37 -30.88
N LEU A 130 -9.39 4.46 -30.15
CA LEU A 130 -10.60 5.29 -30.25
C LEU A 130 -10.94 5.73 -31.69
N ASP A 131 -9.91 6.11 -32.46
CA ASP A 131 -10.04 6.61 -33.83
C ASP A 131 -9.54 5.61 -34.88
N THR A 132 -9.04 4.44 -34.46
CA THR A 132 -8.37 3.47 -35.33
C THR A 132 -9.17 2.18 -35.49
N ASP A 133 -9.64 1.60 -34.39
CA ASP A 133 -10.33 0.30 -34.40
C ASP A 133 -11.47 0.32 -33.37
N ARG A 134 -12.68 0.58 -33.86
CA ARG A 134 -13.88 0.61 -33.03
C ARG A 134 -14.25 -0.76 -32.46
N GLU A 135 -13.99 -1.85 -33.17
CA GLU A 135 -14.28 -3.19 -32.65
C GLU A 135 -13.39 -3.53 -31.45
N MET A 136 -12.12 -3.10 -31.48
CA MET A 136 -11.22 -3.21 -30.32
C MET A 136 -11.71 -2.39 -29.13
N VAL A 137 -12.27 -1.19 -29.37
CA VAL A 137 -12.88 -0.37 -28.32
C VAL A 137 -14.11 -1.08 -27.73
N ASP A 138 -15.00 -1.61 -28.56
CA ASP A 138 -16.21 -2.30 -28.10
C ASP A 138 -15.88 -3.55 -27.27
N ARG A 139 -14.90 -4.37 -27.70
CA ARG A 139 -14.41 -5.51 -26.92
C ARG A 139 -13.79 -5.10 -25.58
N ALA A 140 -13.04 -4.00 -25.56
CA ALA A 140 -12.44 -3.48 -24.34
C ALA A 140 -13.50 -2.97 -23.35
N LEU A 141 -14.54 -2.28 -23.85
CA LEU A 141 -15.67 -1.84 -23.06
C LEU A 141 -16.46 -3.01 -22.46
N GLU A 142 -16.74 -4.05 -23.26
CA GLU A 142 -17.40 -5.28 -22.77
C GLU A 142 -16.59 -5.94 -21.65
N THR A 143 -15.26 -6.02 -21.81
CA THR A 143 -14.37 -6.58 -20.79
C THR A 143 -14.42 -5.76 -19.50
N ILE A 144 -14.46 -4.42 -19.59
CA ILE A 144 -14.60 -3.53 -18.43
C ILE A 144 -15.93 -3.78 -17.74
N GLU A 145 -17.02 -3.92 -18.49
CA GLU A 145 -18.36 -4.15 -17.93
C GLU A 145 -18.44 -5.46 -17.15
N ILE A 146 -18.00 -6.57 -17.77
CA ILE A 146 -17.96 -7.89 -17.13
C ILE A 146 -17.08 -7.84 -15.86
N THR A 147 -15.91 -7.23 -15.95
CA THR A 147 -14.97 -7.11 -14.83
C THR A 147 -15.57 -6.28 -13.69
N ALA A 148 -16.21 -5.15 -14.02
CA ALA A 148 -16.85 -4.28 -13.04
C ALA A 148 -18.04 -4.95 -12.36
N HIS A 149 -18.84 -5.72 -13.09
CA HIS A 149 -19.95 -6.48 -12.53
C HIS A 149 -19.46 -7.52 -11.50
N ASN A 150 -18.44 -8.30 -11.88
CA ASN A 150 -17.83 -9.30 -11.00
C ASN A 150 -17.19 -8.67 -9.76
N ALA A 151 -16.45 -7.57 -9.94
CA ALA A 151 -15.85 -6.82 -8.83
C ALA A 151 -16.91 -6.27 -7.88
N ARG A 152 -17.98 -5.68 -8.41
CA ARG A 152 -19.10 -5.15 -7.62
C ARG A 152 -19.79 -6.25 -6.80
N GLY A 153 -19.96 -7.44 -7.38
CA GLY A 153 -20.51 -8.61 -6.67
C GLY A 153 -19.67 -9.06 -5.47
N MET A 154 -18.34 -8.92 -5.55
CA MET A 154 -17.43 -9.25 -4.43
C MET A 154 -17.50 -8.22 -3.30
N ILE A 155 -17.76 -6.95 -3.60
CA ILE A 155 -17.89 -5.87 -2.60
C ILE A 155 -19.18 -6.01 -1.80
N LYS A 156 -20.31 -6.35 -2.43
CA LYS A 156 -21.62 -6.46 -1.75
C LYS A 156 -21.77 -7.68 -0.84
N LYS A 157 -20.83 -8.64 -0.90
CA LYS A 157 -20.93 -9.92 -0.18
C LYS A 157 -20.52 -9.84 1.31
N GLU A 158 -20.77 -8.71 1.96
CA GLU A 158 -20.55 -8.51 3.41
C GLU A 158 -21.73 -8.92 4.30
N ASP A 159 -22.89 -9.27 3.73
CA ASP A 159 -24.08 -9.65 4.51
C ASP A 159 -24.14 -11.14 4.90
N GLY A 160 -23.02 -11.86 4.81
CA GLY A 160 -22.92 -13.25 5.25
C GLY A 160 -22.62 -13.33 6.75
N GLY A 161 -23.66 -13.36 7.57
CA GLY A 161 -23.54 -13.79 8.98
C GLY A 161 -22.87 -15.17 9.11
N PRO A 162 -22.51 -15.59 10.34
CA PRO A 162 -21.76 -16.83 10.57
C PRO A 162 -22.44 -18.00 9.84
N VAL A 163 -21.67 -18.73 9.04
CA VAL A 163 -22.15 -19.92 8.34
C VAL A 163 -22.42 -21.02 9.38
N GLU A 164 -23.67 -21.14 9.82
CA GLU A 164 -24.16 -22.32 10.53
C GLU A 164 -24.25 -23.46 9.53
N GLY A 165 -23.19 -24.25 9.43
CA GLY A 165 -23.17 -25.50 8.69
C GLY A 165 -22.55 -26.58 9.55
N THR A 166 -23.35 -27.55 9.98
CA THR A 166 -22.83 -28.78 10.60
C THR A 166 -22.09 -29.57 9.53
N VAL A 167 -20.78 -29.77 9.72
CA VAL A 167 -20.00 -30.70 8.90
C VAL A 167 -20.52 -32.11 9.19
N VAL A 168 -21.06 -32.76 8.18
CA VAL A 168 -21.38 -34.20 8.23
C VAL A 168 -20.23 -34.92 7.55
N ASP A 169 -19.53 -35.75 8.32
CA ASP A 169 -18.55 -36.74 7.85
C ASP A 169 -19.29 -37.99 7.35
#